data_AF-A0A6N9UC31-F1
#
_entry.id   AF-A0A6N9UC31-F1
#
_cell.length_a   1.000
_cell.length_b   1.000
_cell.length_c   1.000
_cell.angle_alpha   90.00
_cell.angle_beta   90.00
_cell.angle_gamma   90.00
#
_symmetry.space_group_name_H-M   'P 1'
#
loop_
_entity.id
_entity.type
_entity.pdbx_description
1 polymer ?
#
loop_
_entity_poly.entity_id
_entity_poly.type
_entity_poly.pdbx_seq_one_letter_code
_entity_poly.pdbx_strand_id
1 'polypeptide(L)' 'RPYQGHAAAGWPAILAMVEAGMGVALVPRMAAVPRDGVVMRELHADRPVRHVVAAVRKGAEDAPAVATVLTALRAAA' A
#
# COMPACT_ATOMS: atom_id res chain seq x y z
N ARG A 1 -9.62 -7.65 20.25
CA ARG A 1 -9.60 -6.57 19.23
C ARG A 1 -8.30 -5.81 19.39
N PRO A 2 -7.55 -5.53 18.30
CA PRO A 2 -6.36 -4.68 18.41
C PRO A 2 -6.74 -3.27 18.89
N TYR A 3 -5.88 -2.67 19.71
CA TYR A 3 -6.00 -1.29 20.20
C TYR A 3 -5.07 -0.38 19.39
N GLN A 4 -5.56 0.77 18.94
CA GLN A 4 -4.78 1.74 18.18
C GLN A 4 -4.13 2.75 19.13
N GLY A 5 -2.82 2.62 19.38
CA GLY A 5 -2.07 3.55 20.22
C GLY A 5 -1.63 4.84 19.50
N HIS A 6 -1.35 4.75 18.20
CA HIS A 6 -0.84 5.85 17.38
C HIS A 6 -1.48 5.85 15.99
N ALA A 7 -1.49 7.01 15.32
CA ALA A 7 -1.97 7.14 13.95
C ALA A 7 -1.06 8.08 13.15
N ALA A 8 -0.84 7.75 11.88
CA ALA A 8 -0.15 8.60 10.92
C ALA A 8 -0.74 8.41 9.52
N ALA A 9 -0.63 9.43 8.68
CA ALA A 9 -1.28 9.46 7.36
C ALA A 9 -0.46 8.80 6.23
N GLY A 10 0.85 8.63 6.40
CA GLY A 10 1.75 8.14 5.36
C GLY A 10 2.63 6.98 5.80
N TRP A 11 2.94 6.07 4.87
CA TRP A 11 3.79 4.90 5.13
C TRP A 11 5.17 5.24 5.68
N PRO A 12 5.90 6.27 5.17
CA PRO A 12 7.20 6.62 5.73
C PRO A 12 7.13 6.99 7.22
N ALA A 13 6.09 7.72 7.63
CA ALA A 13 5.89 8.09 9.03
C ALA A 13 5.54 6.87 9.89
N ILE A 14 4.68 5.97 9.40
CA ILE A 14 4.36 4.71 10.09
C ILE A 14 5.63 3.87 10.31
N LEU A 15 6.46 3.70 9.28
CA LEU A 15 7.71 2.93 9.39
C LEU A 15 8.72 3.61 10.33
N ALA A 16 8.85 4.94 10.29
CA ALA A 16 9.71 5.67 11.21
C ALA A 16 9.25 5.54 12.68
N MET A 17 7.94 5.46 12.93
CA MET A 17 7.43 5.21 14.29
C MET A 17 7.75 3.78 14.77
N VAL A 18 7.67 2.78 13.89
CA VAL A 18 8.07 1.40 14.21
C VAL A 18 9.58 1.33 14.47
N GLU A 19 10.39 1.95 13.62
CA GLU A 19 11.84 2.09 13.76
C GLU A 19 12.22 2.75 15.10
N ALA A 20 11.48 3.77 15.52
CA ALA A 20 11.65 4.45 16.81
C ALA A 20 11.08 3.68 18.02
N GLY A 21 10.60 2.45 17.84
CA GLY A 21 10.13 1.59 18.92
C GLY A 21 8.72 1.91 19.45
N MET A 22 7.91 2.68 18.72
CA MET A 22 6.56 3.07 19.16
C MET A 22 5.50 1.95 19.01
N GLY A 23 5.88 0.78 18.49
CA GLY A 23 5.03 -0.41 18.39
C GLY A 23 5.15 -1.15 17.07
N VAL A 24 4.07 -1.83 16.67
CA VAL A 24 3.96 -2.58 15.40
C VAL A 24 2.86 -1.98 14.52
N ALA A 25 2.97 -2.15 13.21
CA ALA A 25 1.97 -1.69 12.26
C ALA A 25 1.66 -2.76 11.21
N LEU A 26 0.40 -2.79 10.77
CA LEU A 26 -0.03 -3.53 9.59
C LEU A 26 0.19 -2.67 8.35
N VAL A 27 0.98 -3.16 7.39
CA VAL A 27 1.25 -2.46 6.13
C VAL A 27 0.92 -3.35 4.92
N PRO A 28 0.40 -2.78 3.82
CA PRO A 28 0.26 -3.54 2.58
C PRO A 28 1.65 -3.88 2.02
N ARG A 29 1.77 -5.01 1.31
CA ARG A 29 3.04 -5.48 0.72
C ARG A 29 3.73 -4.41 -0.14
N MET A 30 2.96 -3.59 -0.86
CA MET A 30 3.48 -2.49 -1.69
C MET A 30 4.20 -1.40 -0.89
N ALA A 31 3.95 -1.28 0.41
CA ALA A 31 4.62 -0.34 1.30
C ALA A 31 5.77 -0.98 2.11
N ALA A 32 6.03 -2.28 1.93
CA ALA A 32 7.07 -3.02 2.64
C ALA A 32 8.46 -2.73 2.01
N VAL A 33 8.92 -1.50 2.17
CA VAL A 33 10.26 -1.07 1.74
C VAL A 33 11.27 -1.49 2.82
N PRO A 34 12.40 -2.13 2.46
CA PRO A 34 13.47 -2.43 3.41
C PRO A 34 13.91 -1.20 4.18
N ARG A 35 14.09 -1.33 5.49
CA ARG A 35 14.49 -0.25 6.38
C ARG A 35 15.30 -0.83 7.52
N ASP A 36 16.43 -0.22 7.83
CA ASP A 36 17.25 -0.63 8.96
C ASP A 36 16.44 -0.47 10.26
N GLY A 37 16.58 -1.44 11.17
CA GLY A 37 15.82 -1.44 12.42
C GLY A 37 14.35 -1.87 12.31
N VAL A 38 13.82 -2.15 11.11
CA VAL A 38 12.45 -2.65 10.90
C VAL A 38 12.48 -4.07 10.35
N VAL A 39 11.75 -4.96 11.00
CA VAL A 39 11.64 -6.37 10.60
C VAL A 39 10.24 -6.63 10.01
N MET A 40 10.20 -7.08 8.76
CA MET A 40 8.95 -7.46 8.09
C MET A 40 8.54 -8.90 8.47
N ARG A 41 7.24 -9.08 8.69
CA ARG A 41 6.62 -10.39 8.97
C ARG A 41 5.38 -10.55 8.12
N GLU A 42 5.28 -11.68 7.42
CA GLU A 42 4.08 -12.01 6.65
C GLU A 42 2.97 -12.46 7.60
N LEU A 43 1.75 -12.02 7.34
CA LEU A 43 0.55 -12.52 8.02
C LEU A 43 -0.05 -13.67 7.21
N HIS A 44 -0.01 -14.87 7.77
CA HIS A 44 -0.53 -16.06 7.09
C HIS A 44 -2.05 -16.22 7.22
N ALA A 45 -2.63 -15.81 8.36
CA ALA A 45 -4.07 -15.84 8.66
C ALA A 45 -4.71 -14.46 8.45
N ASP A 46 -6.01 -14.45 8.15
CA ASP A 46 -6.85 -13.23 8.02
C ASP A 46 -6.24 -12.14 7.12
N ARG A 47 -5.67 -12.53 5.98
CA ARG A 47 -4.93 -11.70 5.01
C ARG A 47 -5.76 -10.50 4.55
N PRO A 48 -5.61 -9.32 5.19
CA PRO A 48 -6.41 -8.17 4.81
C PRO A 48 -5.89 -7.65 3.47
N VAL A 49 -6.79 -7.57 2.49
CA VAL A 49 -6.46 -7.11 1.15
C VAL A 49 -6.81 -5.64 0.98
N ARG A 50 -5.97 -4.92 0.24
CA ARG A 50 -6.27 -3.57 -0.24
C ARG A 50 -6.53 -3.64 -1.73
N HIS A 51 -7.74 -3.28 -2.15
CA HIS A 51 -8.06 -3.16 -3.57
C HIS A 51 -7.43 -1.89 -4.14
N VAL A 52 -6.70 -2.04 -5.24
CA VAL A 52 -6.15 -0.93 -6.03
C VAL A 52 -6.87 -0.95 -7.37
N VAL A 53 -7.43 0.20 -7.78
CA VAL A 53 -8.22 0.32 -9.01
C VAL A 53 -7.73 1.49 -9.84
N ALA A 54 -7.73 1.31 -11.15
CA ALA A 54 -7.61 2.40 -12.10
C ALA A 54 -9.03 2.81 -12.53
N ALA A 55 -9.38 4.09 -12.37
CA ALA A 55 -10.68 4.63 -12.72
C ALA A 55 -10.53 5.80 -13.69
N VAL A 56 -11.37 5.81 -14.72
CA VAL A 56 -11.44 6.88 -15.73
C VAL A 56 -12.89 7.34 -15.88
N ARG A 57 -13.08 8.56 -16.38
CA ARG A 57 -14.42 9.04 -16.75
C ARG A 57 -14.95 8.18 -17.90
N LYS A 58 -16.23 7.81 -17.85
CA LYS A 58 -16.90 7.10 -18.96
C LYS A 58 -16.74 7.87 -20.28
N GLY A 59 -16.36 7.16 -21.34
CA GLY A 59 -16.06 7.69 -22.66
C GLY A 59 -14.63 8.24 -22.83
N ALA A 60 -13.81 8.26 -21.78
CA ALA A 60 -12.41 8.70 -21.84
C ALA A 60 -11.42 7.53 -21.94
N GLU A 61 -11.88 6.29 -21.77
CA GLU A 61 -11.08 5.07 -21.83
C GLU A 61 -10.33 4.90 -23.16
N ASP A 62 -10.91 5.40 -24.25
CA ASP A 62 -10.36 5.27 -25.61
C ASP A 62 -9.44 6.44 -26.01
N ALA A 63 -9.30 7.46 -25.17
CA ALA A 63 -8.38 8.56 -25.44
C ALA A 63 -6.94 8.01 -25.51
N PRO A 64 -6.13 8.30 -26.56
CA PRO A 64 -4.87 7.58 -26.81
C PRO A 64 -3.91 7.52 -25.61
N ALA A 65 -3.74 8.63 -24.89
CA ALA A 65 -2.89 8.68 -23.70
C ALA A 65 -3.46 7.84 -22.54
N VAL A 66 -4.78 7.88 -22.32
CA VAL A 66 -5.46 7.11 -21.28
C VAL A 66 -5.39 5.62 -21.59
N ALA A 67 -5.73 5.23 -22.83
CA ALA A 67 -5.68 3.85 -23.29
C ALA A 67 -4.25 3.25 -23.15
N THR A 68 -3.22 4.03 -23.47
CA THR A 68 -1.82 3.63 -23.32
C THR A 68 -1.49 3.34 -21.85
N VAL A 69 -1.84 4.25 -20.94
CA VAL A 69 -1.57 4.07 -19.50
C VAL A 69 -2.38 2.90 -18.93
N LEU A 70 -3.66 2.77 -19.28
CA LEU A 70 -4.49 1.64 -18.83
C LEU A 70 -3.93 0.29 -19.31
N THR A 71 -3.40 0.24 -20.54
CA THR A 71 -2.75 -0.96 -21.08
C THR A 71 -1.50 -1.30 -20.26
N ALA A 72 -0.64 -0.31 -19.98
CA ALA A 72 0.55 -0.51 -19.16
C ALA A 72 0.20 -0.96 -17.73
N LEU A 73 -0.83 -0.37 -17.11
CA LEU A 73 -1.30 -0.75 -15.78
C LEU A 73 -1.85 -2.18 -15.73
N ARG A 74 -2.58 -2.62 -16.77
CA ARG A 74 -3.06 -4.01 -16.88
C ARG A 74 -1.93 -5.01 -17.06
N ALA A 75 -0.88 -4.65 -17.78
CA ALA A 75 0.28 -5.51 -18.00
C ALA A 75 1.15 -5.67 -16.74
N ALA A 76 1.16 -4.66 -15.86
CA ALA A 76 1.96 -4.64 -14.64
C ALA A 76 1.24 -5.21 -13.40
N ALA A 77 -0.07 -5.44 -13.49
CA ALA A 77 -0.91 -5.98 -12.41
C ALA A 77 -0.80 -7.51 -12.31
#